data_AF-A0A1C7LMQ6-F1
#
_entry.id   AF-A0A1C7LMQ6-F1
#
_cell.length_a   1.000
_cell.length_b   1.000
_cell.length_c   1.000
_cell.angle_alpha   90.00
_cell.angle_beta   90.00
_cell.angle_gamma   90.00
#
_symmetry.space_group_name_H-M   'P 1'
#
loop_
_entity.id
_entity.type
_entity.pdbx_description
1 polymer ?
#
loop_
_entity_poly.entity_id
_entity_poly.type
_entity_poly.pdbx_seq_one_letter_code
_entity_poly.pdbx_strand_id
1 'polypeptide(L)'
;MVKFSAAIIVALSAIAANGMPLTKRIDQIISDSTTQWVAACNAAGGGAQCSNISVTAFTTLLAAAGPCDQQNSADAMVDLAKTLNNNADMIKFAQIFAQQPRNSPTSQAVPYCQQAPKNAELNGLFQCQFQSVDEKTFVGGVAVGGAGTIPFGQSSPLSPRARALRTPAVPSPTASSSPRSRRPGVPASSSAPSSGNSTASSAPSSSNSTATSAPSSTPSGNSTASGNNSASGNSTTPANCPAKKRRSNKLNRRIAQVIADSTTQWVQACNTAGGGAQCSSISVTAFTTLLAAAGPCDQQNSADAMINLAKTLNNNADMIKFAQIFAQQPRNSPTSQAVPYCQQAPKNTELNGLFQCQFQSADEKTFVGGVAVGGAGTIPFGQSSPLSPAGSCPANPSGPIPDGQQLVSITQVPIANGASASNSTGSAPLRRAPLRRRSATRRKTWTGSDVSKLDVNL
;
A
#
# COMPACT_ATOMS: atom_id res chain seq x y z
N MET A 1 38.98 5.22 12.26
CA MET A 1 37.91 5.98 11.57
C MET A 1 37.89 5.55 10.11
N VAL A 2 36.94 4.68 9.75
CA VAL A 2 36.77 4.18 8.38
C VAL A 2 35.84 5.15 7.66
N LYS A 3 36.34 5.82 6.61
CA LYS A 3 35.55 6.71 5.76
C LYS A 3 34.66 5.86 4.84
N PHE A 4 33.35 5.93 5.04
CA PHE A 4 32.39 5.45 4.05
C PHE A 4 32.24 6.50 2.95
N SER A 5 32.74 6.18 1.75
CA SER A 5 32.52 6.96 0.55
C SER A 5 31.12 6.67 -0.01
N ALA A 6 30.27 7.69 -0.05
CA ALA A 6 28.98 7.64 -0.72
C ALA A 6 29.19 7.70 -2.24
N ALA A 7 29.01 6.56 -2.90
CA ALA A 7 28.84 6.48 -4.35
C ALA A 7 27.74 5.43 -4.63
N ILE A 8 26.47 5.85 -4.55
CA ILE A 8 25.36 5.08 -5.11
C ILE A 8 25.08 5.65 -6.49
N ILE A 9 25.54 4.90 -7.49
CA ILE A 9 25.22 5.08 -8.89
C ILE A 9 23.76 4.69 -9.09
N VAL A 10 22.92 5.66 -9.42
CA VAL A 10 21.57 5.44 -9.94
C VAL A 10 21.73 5.00 -11.41
N ALA A 11 21.87 3.69 -11.64
CA ALA A 11 21.78 3.13 -12.98
C ALA A 11 20.30 2.88 -13.32
N LEU A 12 19.68 3.80 -14.05
CA LEU A 12 18.38 3.61 -14.69
C LEU A 12 18.45 2.38 -15.62
N SER A 13 17.72 1.33 -15.29
CA SER A 13 17.46 0.21 -16.20
C SER A 13 16.42 0.64 -17.23
N ALA A 14 16.85 1.00 -18.44
CA ALA A 14 15.95 1.16 -19.58
C ALA A 14 15.51 -0.23 -20.09
N ILE A 15 14.49 -0.81 -19.46
CA ILE A 15 13.84 -2.02 -19.97
C ILE A 15 12.86 -1.60 -21.08
N ALA A 16 13.11 -2.09 -22.29
CA ALA A 16 12.25 -1.89 -23.45
C ALA A 16 10.83 -2.43 -23.17
N ALA A 17 9.84 -1.54 -23.07
CA ALA A 17 8.48 -1.83 -22.66
C ALA A 17 7.57 -2.40 -23.77
N ASN A 18 8.06 -3.35 -24.57
CA ASN A 18 7.26 -4.03 -25.59
C ASN A 18 6.75 -5.37 -25.05
N GLY A 19 5.43 -5.46 -24.82
CA GLY A 19 4.74 -6.74 -24.61
C GLY A 19 4.31 -7.15 -23.19
N MET A 20 4.43 -6.32 -22.14
CA MET A 20 3.91 -6.71 -20.82
C MET A 20 2.36 -6.81 -20.81
N PRO A 21 1.76 -7.89 -20.26
CA PRO A 21 0.32 -8.07 -20.16
C PRO A 21 -0.35 -6.91 -19.40
N LEU A 22 -1.61 -6.61 -19.73
CA LEU A 22 -2.29 -5.35 -19.40
C LEU A 22 -2.32 -5.03 -17.90
N THR A 23 -2.54 -6.05 -17.07
CA THR A 23 -2.54 -6.00 -15.60
C THR A 23 -1.21 -5.47 -15.07
N LYS A 24 -0.08 -5.93 -15.64
CA LYS A 24 1.26 -5.58 -15.19
C LYS A 24 1.59 -4.09 -15.27
N ARG A 25 0.98 -3.30 -16.17
CA ARG A 25 1.24 -1.84 -16.20
C ARG A 25 0.34 -1.02 -15.30
N ILE A 26 -0.84 -1.53 -14.94
CA ILE A 26 -1.74 -0.82 -14.03
C ILE A 26 -1.14 -0.88 -12.63
N ASP A 27 -0.77 -2.08 -12.21
CA ASP A 27 -0.07 -2.34 -10.95
C ASP A 27 1.24 -1.54 -10.87
N GLN A 28 2.00 -1.46 -11.97
CA GLN A 28 3.24 -0.69 -12.03
C GLN A 28 3.02 0.81 -11.83
N ILE A 29 2.10 1.45 -12.57
CA ILE A 29 1.92 2.92 -12.50
C ILE A 29 1.38 3.34 -11.12
N ILE A 30 0.45 2.56 -10.57
CA ILE A 30 -0.12 2.81 -9.24
C ILE A 30 0.96 2.67 -8.15
N SER A 31 1.77 1.62 -8.25
CA SER A 31 2.91 1.42 -7.36
C SER A 31 3.92 2.56 -7.49
N ASP A 32 4.22 3.01 -8.71
CA ASP A 32 5.22 4.03 -8.97
C ASP A 32 4.83 5.38 -8.32
N SER A 33 3.59 5.86 -8.48
CA SER A 33 3.17 7.14 -7.88
C SER A 33 3.18 7.11 -6.35
N THR A 34 2.74 6.00 -5.76
CA THR A 34 2.70 5.83 -4.30
C THR A 34 4.11 5.70 -3.74
N THR A 35 4.98 4.95 -4.42
CA THR A 35 6.40 4.80 -4.05
C THR A 35 7.13 6.15 -4.15
N GLN A 36 6.89 6.92 -5.20
CA GLN A 36 7.46 8.25 -5.37
C GLN A 36 6.96 9.23 -4.29
N TRP A 37 5.68 9.17 -3.94
CA TRP A 37 5.15 9.97 -2.83
C TRP A 37 5.78 9.58 -1.49
N VAL A 38 5.92 8.28 -1.19
CA VAL A 38 6.59 7.79 0.03
C VAL A 38 8.04 8.25 0.08
N ALA A 39 8.76 8.19 -1.03
CA ALA A 39 10.14 8.68 -1.11
C ALA A 39 10.22 10.20 -0.82
N ALA A 40 9.35 11.00 -1.44
CA ALA A 40 9.28 12.44 -1.18
C ALA A 40 8.91 12.75 0.28
N CYS A 41 7.95 12.01 0.83
CA CYS A 41 7.51 12.16 2.22
C CYS A 41 8.61 11.83 3.23
N ASN A 42 9.35 10.74 3.00
CA ASN A 42 10.49 10.36 3.83
C ASN A 42 11.61 11.40 3.73
N ALA A 43 11.91 11.91 2.54
CA ALA A 43 12.88 12.99 2.35
C ALA A 43 12.47 14.29 3.05
N ALA A 44 11.17 14.54 3.20
CA ALA A 44 10.62 15.66 3.94
C ALA A 44 10.53 15.43 5.48
N GLY A 45 10.98 14.28 5.98
CA GLY A 45 11.00 13.96 7.41
C GLY A 45 9.70 13.41 7.98
N GLY A 46 8.75 12.96 7.15
CA GLY A 46 7.43 12.48 7.62
C GLY A 46 7.43 11.13 8.35
N GLY A 47 8.52 10.35 8.22
CA GLY A 47 8.72 9.09 8.94
C GLY A 47 7.54 8.11 8.83
N ALA A 48 7.01 7.68 9.98
CA ALA A 48 5.93 6.69 10.04
C ALA A 48 4.59 7.17 9.43
N GLN A 49 4.34 8.49 9.40
CA GLN A 49 3.11 9.04 8.82
C GLN A 49 3.02 8.76 7.31
N CYS A 50 4.17 8.76 6.62
CA CYS A 50 4.27 8.39 5.21
C CYS A 50 3.77 6.96 4.98
N SER A 51 4.11 6.04 5.89
CA SER A 51 3.68 4.63 5.78
C SER A 51 2.17 4.51 5.82
N ASN A 52 1.56 5.04 6.88
CA ASN A 52 0.13 4.88 7.13
C ASN A 52 -0.73 5.50 6.02
N ILE A 53 -0.36 6.71 5.58
CA ILE A 53 -1.07 7.38 4.48
C ILE A 53 -0.87 6.63 3.17
N SER A 54 0.34 6.16 2.85
CA SER A 54 0.58 5.45 1.60
C SER A 54 -0.17 4.12 1.49
N VAL A 55 -0.23 3.35 2.57
CA VAL A 55 -0.98 2.10 2.63
C VAL A 55 -2.47 2.38 2.45
N THR A 56 -3.00 3.36 3.18
CA THR A 56 -4.40 3.79 3.06
C THR A 56 -4.72 4.27 1.65
N ALA A 57 -3.88 5.13 1.06
CA ALA A 57 -4.06 5.63 -0.29
C ALA A 57 -4.09 4.46 -1.29
N PHE A 58 -3.14 3.54 -1.20
CA PHE A 58 -3.11 2.38 -2.07
C PHE A 58 -4.39 1.53 -1.98
N THR A 59 -4.94 1.32 -0.77
CA THR A 59 -6.17 0.53 -0.61
C THR A 59 -7.36 1.13 -1.37
N THR A 60 -7.39 2.46 -1.53
CA THR A 60 -8.50 3.15 -2.23
C THR A 60 -8.51 2.95 -3.75
N LEU A 61 -7.37 2.56 -4.32
CA LEU A 61 -7.27 2.23 -5.75
C LEU A 61 -7.80 0.82 -6.05
N LEU A 62 -8.06 0.03 -5.01
CA LEU A 62 -8.62 -1.30 -5.08
C LEU A 62 -10.15 -1.25 -5.26
N ALA A 63 -10.70 -2.37 -5.73
CA ALA A 63 -12.05 -2.45 -6.29
C ALA A 63 -13.22 -2.32 -5.30
N ALA A 64 -12.97 -2.09 -4.01
CA ALA A 64 -14.01 -1.99 -2.96
C ALA A 64 -14.19 -0.59 -2.37
N ALA A 65 -13.29 0.34 -2.67
CA ALA A 65 -13.37 1.65 -2.04
C ALA A 65 -14.63 2.42 -2.47
N GLY A 66 -15.16 3.24 -1.57
CA GLY A 66 -16.25 4.17 -1.83
C GLY A 66 -15.88 5.18 -2.92
N PRO A 67 -16.85 5.89 -3.53
CA PRO A 67 -16.59 6.86 -4.59
C PRO A 67 -15.61 7.98 -4.20
N CYS A 68 -15.55 8.35 -2.91
CA CYS A 68 -14.72 9.46 -2.43
C CYS A 68 -13.42 9.05 -1.72
N ASP A 69 -13.19 7.77 -1.46
CA ASP A 69 -12.05 7.33 -0.64
C ASP A 69 -10.70 7.72 -1.27
N GLN A 70 -10.58 7.63 -2.59
CA GLN A 70 -9.37 8.04 -3.31
C GLN A 70 -9.12 9.55 -3.17
N GLN A 71 -10.16 10.37 -3.28
CA GLN A 71 -10.03 11.82 -3.08
C GLN A 71 -9.64 12.13 -1.64
N ASN A 72 -10.31 11.50 -0.66
CA ASN A 72 -10.00 11.67 0.76
C ASN A 72 -8.55 11.26 1.09
N SER A 73 -8.04 10.22 0.44
CA SER A 73 -6.64 9.80 0.59
C SER A 73 -5.67 10.80 -0.06
N ALA A 74 -6.00 11.32 -1.23
CA ALA A 74 -5.22 12.38 -1.87
C ALA A 74 -5.21 13.65 -0.99
N ASP A 75 -6.33 14.00 -0.37
CA ASP A 75 -6.44 15.10 0.59
C ASP A 75 -5.54 14.86 1.80
N ALA A 76 -5.54 13.66 2.38
CA ALA A 76 -4.63 13.31 3.48
C ALA A 76 -3.15 13.40 3.07
N MET A 77 -2.82 13.00 1.84
CA MET A 77 -1.46 13.14 1.28
C MET A 77 -1.04 14.61 1.17
N VAL A 78 -1.94 15.51 0.73
CA VAL A 78 -1.68 16.95 0.67
C VAL A 78 -1.61 17.57 2.06
N ASP A 79 -2.50 17.19 2.98
CA ASP A 79 -2.46 17.66 4.37
C ASP A 79 -1.10 17.36 5.01
N LEU A 80 -0.60 16.12 4.87
CA LEU A 80 0.73 15.77 5.39
C LEU A 80 1.82 16.60 4.71
N ALA A 81 1.77 16.77 3.38
CA ALA A 81 2.74 17.58 2.65
C ALA A 81 2.81 19.03 3.18
N LYS A 82 1.67 19.62 3.54
CA LYS A 82 1.58 20.95 4.14
C LYS A 82 2.27 21.00 5.50
N THR A 83 2.08 19.99 6.35
CA THR A 83 2.79 19.90 7.64
C THR A 83 4.30 19.71 7.48
N LEU A 84 4.74 19.10 6.38
CA LEU A 84 6.15 18.86 6.05
C LEU A 84 6.70 19.95 5.12
N ASN A 85 6.46 21.21 5.51
CA ASN A 85 6.97 22.40 4.82
C ASN A 85 6.46 22.56 3.37
N ASN A 86 5.19 22.26 3.13
CA ASN A 86 4.55 22.40 1.81
C ASN A 86 5.34 21.72 0.68
N ASN A 87 5.80 20.48 0.91
CA ASN A 87 6.66 19.78 -0.05
C ASN A 87 5.97 19.64 -1.42
N ALA A 88 6.52 20.29 -2.44
CA ALA A 88 5.93 20.37 -3.76
C ALA A 88 5.85 19.01 -4.48
N ASP A 89 6.83 18.13 -4.27
CA ASP A 89 6.83 16.80 -4.86
C ASP A 89 5.72 15.93 -4.26
N MET A 90 5.52 15.99 -2.94
CA MET A 90 4.40 15.29 -2.29
C MET A 90 3.05 15.76 -2.82
N ILE A 91 2.84 17.07 -2.95
CA ILE A 91 1.59 17.63 -3.50
C ILE A 91 1.40 17.16 -4.94
N LYS A 92 2.44 17.22 -5.77
CA LYS A 92 2.40 16.75 -7.16
C LYS A 92 2.05 15.26 -7.25
N PHE A 93 2.63 14.41 -6.41
CA PHE A 93 2.30 12.98 -6.42
C PHE A 93 0.90 12.70 -5.86
N ALA A 94 0.39 13.50 -4.92
CA ALA A 94 -0.99 13.43 -4.48
C ALA A 94 -1.99 13.79 -5.61
N GLN A 95 -1.68 14.79 -6.43
CA GLN A 95 -2.46 15.13 -7.62
C GLN A 95 -2.47 14.00 -8.65
N ILE A 96 -1.28 13.40 -8.91
CA ILE A 96 -1.16 12.23 -9.80
C ILE A 96 -1.98 11.07 -9.24
N PHE A 97 -1.93 10.84 -7.92
CA PHE A 97 -2.68 9.81 -7.23
C PHE A 97 -4.19 10.02 -7.35
N ALA A 98 -4.70 11.25 -7.16
CA ALA A 98 -6.12 11.59 -7.30
C ALA A 98 -6.68 11.31 -8.71
N GLN A 99 -5.81 11.34 -9.72
CA GLN A 99 -6.16 11.06 -11.11
C GLN A 99 -5.94 9.58 -11.49
N GLN A 100 -5.38 8.75 -10.62
CA GLN A 100 -5.15 7.34 -10.97
C GLN A 100 -6.47 6.64 -11.26
N PRO A 101 -6.54 5.78 -12.30
CA PRO A 101 -7.72 5.00 -12.56
C PRO A 101 -7.91 3.94 -11.48
N ARG A 102 -9.13 3.86 -10.96
CA ARG A 102 -9.51 2.87 -9.93
C ARG A 102 -9.85 1.54 -10.56
N ASN A 103 -9.42 0.45 -9.92
CA ASN A 103 -9.77 -0.88 -10.37
C ASN A 103 -11.29 -1.07 -10.26
N SER A 104 -11.95 -1.45 -11.37
CA SER A 104 -13.37 -1.74 -11.39
C SER A 104 -13.61 -3.23 -11.48
N PRO A 105 -14.41 -3.80 -10.59
CA PRO A 105 -14.62 -5.24 -10.55
C PRO A 105 -15.59 -5.72 -11.65
N THR A 106 -16.31 -4.84 -12.34
CA THR A 106 -17.26 -5.22 -13.41
C THR A 106 -16.82 -4.79 -14.80
N SER A 107 -15.59 -4.32 -14.97
CA SER A 107 -15.17 -3.61 -16.20
C SER A 107 -16.09 -2.42 -16.53
N GLN A 108 -16.83 -1.89 -15.55
CA GLN A 108 -17.66 -0.68 -15.68
C GLN A 108 -16.90 0.53 -15.17
N ALA A 109 -17.28 1.74 -15.57
CA ALA A 109 -16.69 2.94 -14.99
C ALA A 109 -16.97 3.05 -13.48
N VAL A 110 -16.04 3.60 -12.68
CA VAL A 110 -16.24 3.77 -11.23
C VAL A 110 -16.86 5.14 -10.95
N PRO A 111 -17.91 5.26 -10.12
CA PRO A 111 -18.53 6.54 -9.82
C PRO A 111 -17.52 7.57 -9.29
N TYR A 112 -17.62 8.81 -9.78
CA TYR A 112 -16.81 9.94 -9.32
C TYR A 112 -17.22 10.37 -7.92
N CYS A 113 -16.26 10.82 -7.13
CA CYS A 113 -16.58 11.54 -5.90
C CYS A 113 -17.44 12.78 -6.23
N GLN A 114 -18.51 12.96 -5.44
CA GLN A 114 -19.45 14.08 -5.56
C GLN A 114 -19.24 15.14 -4.46
N GLN A 115 -18.12 15.07 -3.74
CA GLN A 115 -17.75 16.02 -2.72
C GLN A 115 -16.60 16.89 -3.24
N ALA A 116 -16.58 18.16 -2.84
CA ALA A 116 -15.43 19.02 -3.09
C ALA A 116 -14.19 18.45 -2.37
N PRO A 117 -13.00 18.49 -2.98
CA PRO A 117 -11.78 18.16 -2.26
C PRO A 117 -11.57 19.16 -1.12
N LYS A 118 -10.97 18.69 -0.02
CA LYS A 118 -10.61 19.55 1.11
C LYS A 118 -9.49 20.53 0.73
N ASN A 119 -8.53 20.07 -0.05
CA ASN A 119 -7.37 20.83 -0.47
C ASN A 119 -7.55 21.42 -1.88
N ALA A 120 -7.33 22.73 -2.00
CA ALA A 120 -7.50 23.45 -3.26
C ALA A 120 -6.55 22.97 -4.37
N GLU A 121 -5.44 22.35 -4.00
CA GLU A 121 -4.48 21.70 -4.90
C GLU A 121 -5.09 20.55 -5.71
N LEU A 122 -6.23 20.01 -5.26
CA LEU A 122 -6.96 18.94 -5.94
C LEU A 122 -8.21 19.45 -6.70
N ASN A 123 -8.49 20.76 -6.68
CA ASN A 123 -9.65 21.33 -7.36
C ASN A 123 -9.64 21.01 -8.86
N GLY A 124 -10.78 20.54 -9.35
CA GLY A 124 -10.95 20.16 -10.76
C GLY A 124 -10.28 18.85 -11.15
N LEU A 125 -9.58 18.18 -10.22
CA LEU A 125 -9.06 16.83 -10.43
C LEU A 125 -10.13 15.80 -10.11
N PHE A 126 -10.14 14.71 -10.86
CA PHE A 126 -11.03 13.58 -10.66
C PHE A 126 -10.32 12.30 -11.10
N GLN A 127 -10.75 11.17 -10.54
CA GLN A 127 -10.20 9.86 -10.90
C GLN A 127 -10.35 9.59 -12.40
N CYS A 128 -9.28 9.18 -13.08
CA CYS A 128 -9.41 8.75 -14.46
C CYS A 128 -10.17 7.42 -14.54
N GLN A 129 -10.73 7.10 -15.72
CA GLN A 129 -11.32 5.80 -15.98
C GLN A 129 -10.36 4.96 -16.83
N PHE A 130 -10.34 3.63 -16.65
CA PHE A 130 -9.62 2.79 -17.60
C PHE A 130 -10.29 2.86 -18.96
N GLN A 131 -9.51 2.94 -20.04
CA GLN A 131 -10.07 2.94 -21.40
C GLN A 131 -10.82 1.66 -21.77
N SER A 132 -10.59 0.59 -21.02
CA SER A 132 -11.24 -0.70 -21.23
C SER A 132 -12.59 -0.82 -20.52
N VAL A 133 -13.01 0.18 -19.75
CA VAL A 133 -14.32 0.12 -19.08
C VAL A 133 -15.45 0.35 -20.08
N ASP A 134 -16.62 -0.20 -19.77
CA ASP A 134 -17.87 0.18 -20.41
C ASP A 134 -18.12 1.67 -20.16
N GLU A 135 -18.05 2.46 -21.22
CA GLU A 135 -18.26 3.91 -21.19
C GLU A 135 -19.75 4.27 -20.99
N LYS A 136 -20.67 3.32 -21.13
CA LYS A 136 -22.11 3.56 -21.04
C LYS A 136 -22.68 3.34 -19.65
N THR A 137 -22.01 2.51 -18.84
CA THR A 137 -22.48 2.15 -17.51
C THR A 137 -21.39 2.23 -16.46
N PHE A 138 -21.75 2.79 -15.31
CA PHE A 138 -20.93 2.79 -14.12
C PHE A 138 -21.26 1.57 -13.25
N VAL A 139 -20.35 1.24 -12.33
CA VAL A 139 -20.57 0.22 -11.30
C VAL A 139 -21.92 0.46 -10.62
N GLY A 140 -22.73 -0.60 -10.50
CA GLY A 140 -24.10 -0.49 -10.01
C GLY A 140 -25.15 -0.26 -11.11
N GLY A 141 -24.75 -0.27 -12.39
CA GLY A 141 -25.66 -0.13 -13.53
C GLY A 141 -26.13 1.31 -13.76
N VAL A 142 -25.43 2.30 -13.19
CA VAL A 142 -25.80 3.71 -13.34
C VAL A 142 -25.43 4.19 -14.74
N ALA A 143 -26.41 4.72 -15.47
CA ALA A 143 -26.19 5.28 -16.80
C ALA A 143 -25.42 6.61 -16.73
N VAL A 144 -24.62 6.90 -17.75
CA VAL A 144 -23.93 8.19 -17.92
C VAL A 144 -24.95 9.34 -17.83
N GLY A 145 -24.64 10.37 -17.05
CA GLY A 145 -25.53 11.48 -16.71
C GLY A 145 -26.27 11.32 -15.38
N GLY A 146 -26.32 10.11 -14.82
CA GLY A 146 -26.85 9.87 -13.47
C GLY A 146 -25.96 10.40 -12.35
N ALA A 147 -26.48 10.38 -11.12
CA ALA A 147 -25.72 10.76 -9.92
C ALA A 147 -24.41 9.94 -9.81
N GLY A 148 -23.30 10.60 -9.50
CA GLY A 148 -21.99 9.93 -9.42
C GLY A 148 -21.29 9.71 -10.77
N THR A 149 -21.91 10.02 -11.90
CA THR A 149 -21.31 9.81 -13.24
C THR A 149 -20.74 11.08 -13.87
N ILE A 150 -20.98 12.24 -13.25
CA ILE A 150 -20.43 13.53 -13.63
C ILE A 150 -19.40 13.92 -12.57
N PRO A 151 -18.15 14.28 -12.93
CA PRO A 151 -17.18 14.72 -11.93
C PRO A 151 -17.69 15.92 -11.13
N PHE A 152 -17.30 16.01 -9.86
CA PHE A 152 -17.67 17.15 -9.03
C PHE A 152 -17.28 18.49 -9.71
N GLY A 153 -18.20 19.47 -9.63
CA GLY A 153 -18.02 20.79 -10.26
C GLY A 153 -18.19 20.83 -11.78
N GLN A 154 -18.51 19.70 -12.44
CA GLN A 154 -18.85 19.68 -13.86
C GLN A 154 -20.37 19.66 -14.06
N SER A 155 -20.83 20.32 -15.13
CA SER A 155 -22.25 20.40 -15.48
C SER A 155 -22.67 19.37 -16.55
N SER A 156 -21.72 18.61 -17.09
CA SER A 156 -21.99 17.63 -18.16
C SER A 156 -21.08 16.41 -18.02
N PRO A 157 -21.55 15.22 -18.43
CA PRO A 157 -20.72 14.03 -18.46
C PRO A 157 -19.47 14.27 -19.30
N LEU A 158 -18.34 13.73 -18.85
CA LEU A 158 -17.14 13.72 -19.67
C LEU A 158 -17.42 12.90 -20.94
N SER A 159 -17.22 13.52 -22.10
CA SER A 159 -17.28 12.76 -23.34
C SER A 159 -16.16 11.72 -23.31
N PRO A 160 -16.45 10.40 -23.40
CA PRO A 160 -15.43 9.34 -23.31
C PRO A 160 -14.32 9.49 -24.37
N ARG A 161 -14.64 10.24 -25.43
CA ARG A 161 -13.80 10.50 -26.60
C ARG A 161 -13.18 11.89 -26.66
N ALA A 162 -13.23 12.67 -25.59
CA ALA A 162 -12.45 13.91 -25.52
C ALA A 162 -10.96 13.55 -25.58
N ARG A 163 -10.44 13.38 -26.80
CA ARG A 163 -9.01 13.43 -27.11
C ARG A 163 -8.47 14.62 -26.35
N ALA A 164 -7.40 14.41 -25.59
CA ALA A 164 -6.63 15.48 -24.99
C ALA A 164 -6.59 16.65 -25.99
N LEU A 165 -7.20 17.78 -25.63
CA LEU A 165 -7.05 18.99 -26.42
C LEU A 165 -5.54 19.16 -26.52
N ARG A 166 -5.06 19.07 -27.75
CA ARG A 166 -3.67 19.30 -28.12
C ARG A 166 -3.29 20.62 -27.45
N THR A 167 -2.30 20.58 -26.56
CA THR A 167 -1.74 21.77 -25.91
C THR A 167 -1.57 22.85 -26.98
N PRO A 168 -2.07 24.08 -26.79
CA PRO A 168 -1.79 25.16 -27.73
C PRO A 168 -0.27 25.25 -27.89
N ALA A 169 0.18 25.20 -29.14
CA ALA A 169 1.59 25.29 -29.46
C ALA A 169 2.15 26.55 -28.80
N VAL A 170 3.14 26.37 -27.92
CA VAL A 170 3.97 27.46 -27.43
C VAL A 170 4.57 28.11 -28.68
N PRO A 171 4.37 29.42 -28.93
CA PRO A 171 5.01 30.09 -30.04
C PRO A 171 6.53 29.99 -29.88
N SER A 172 7.20 29.43 -30.90
CA SER A 172 8.65 29.36 -30.97
C SER A 172 9.28 30.74 -30.74
N PRO A 173 10.33 30.86 -29.91
CA PRO A 173 11.07 32.11 -29.83
C PRO A 173 11.80 32.37 -31.15
N THR A 174 11.49 33.52 -31.75
CA THR A 174 12.19 34.09 -32.89
C THR A 174 13.67 34.24 -32.58
N ALA A 175 14.52 33.67 -33.44
CA ALA A 175 15.97 33.84 -33.40
C ALA A 175 16.33 35.32 -33.54
N SER A 176 17.16 35.84 -32.62
CA SER A 176 17.83 37.13 -32.78
C SER A 176 19.33 36.95 -32.59
N SER A 177 20.05 37.55 -33.53
CA SER A 177 21.43 37.34 -33.94
C SER A 177 22.49 37.87 -32.98
N SER A 178 23.59 37.12 -32.86
CA SER A 178 24.88 37.56 -32.32
C SER A 178 25.48 38.76 -33.06
N PRO A 179 26.40 39.49 -32.40
CA PRO A 179 27.64 39.83 -33.08
C PRO A 179 28.92 39.42 -32.32
N ARG A 180 29.95 39.35 -33.14
CA ARG A 180 31.31 38.81 -32.95
C ARG A 180 32.25 39.80 -32.24
N SER A 181 33.23 39.22 -31.54
CA SER A 181 34.68 39.54 -31.59
C SER A 181 35.25 40.75 -30.83
N ARG A 182 36.12 40.47 -29.84
CA ARG A 182 37.60 40.69 -29.94
C ARG A 182 38.36 40.21 -28.67
N ARG A 183 39.36 39.34 -28.89
CA ARG A 183 40.63 39.22 -28.11
C ARG A 183 41.52 40.45 -28.44
N PRO A 184 42.66 40.77 -27.75
CA PRO A 184 43.62 39.88 -27.07
C PRO A 184 44.30 40.44 -25.78
N GLY A 185 45.13 39.63 -25.11
CA GLY A 185 46.19 40.13 -24.22
C GLY A 185 46.59 39.17 -23.08
N VAL A 186 47.73 38.49 -23.23
CA VAL A 186 48.51 37.83 -22.16
C VAL A 186 49.64 38.80 -21.77
N PRO A 187 50.15 38.81 -20.53
CA PRO A 187 51.33 37.96 -20.26
C PRO A 187 51.40 37.36 -18.83
N ALA A 188 52.42 36.51 -18.69
CA ALA A 188 52.78 35.64 -17.57
C ALA A 188 53.28 36.35 -16.30
N SER A 189 53.22 35.66 -15.14
CA SER A 189 54.42 35.17 -14.42
C SER A 189 54.15 34.69 -12.98
N SER A 190 54.68 33.50 -12.68
CA SER A 190 55.37 33.03 -11.44
C SER A 190 54.81 33.31 -10.04
N SER A 191 54.59 32.24 -9.25
CA SER A 191 55.42 31.83 -8.10
C SER A 191 54.63 30.97 -7.08
N ALA A 192 55.30 29.94 -6.56
CA ALA A 192 54.82 28.99 -5.53
C ALA A 192 54.99 29.57 -4.09
N PRO A 193 54.98 28.74 -3.02
CA PRO A 193 53.83 28.21 -2.29
C PRO A 193 53.80 28.74 -0.84
N SER A 194 52.69 28.55 -0.10
CA SER A 194 52.70 28.72 1.37
C SER A 194 51.70 27.82 2.08
N SER A 195 52.28 27.08 3.01
CA SER A 195 51.77 26.26 4.10
C SER A 195 50.76 27.00 4.98
N GLY A 196 49.79 26.28 5.55
CA GLY A 196 48.87 26.86 6.53
C GLY A 196 47.91 25.84 7.13
N ASN A 197 48.44 25.00 8.02
CA ASN A 197 47.71 24.06 8.87
C ASN A 197 46.93 24.83 9.96
N SER A 198 45.64 24.52 10.19
CA SER A 198 44.94 24.61 11.49
C SER A 198 43.48 24.14 11.36
N THR A 199 43.20 22.92 11.83
CA THR A 199 41.83 22.45 12.10
C THR A 199 41.64 22.49 13.61
N ALA A 200 40.81 23.40 14.11
CA ALA A 200 40.35 23.42 15.49
C ALA A 200 39.06 22.61 15.59
N SER A 201 39.11 21.55 16.40
CA SER A 201 37.97 20.74 16.82
C SER A 201 37.08 21.55 17.77
N SER A 202 35.76 21.51 17.56
CA SER A 202 34.78 21.93 18.56
C SER A 202 33.80 20.80 18.81
N ALA A 203 33.77 20.34 20.05
CA ALA A 203 32.81 19.39 20.60
C ALA A 203 31.42 20.04 20.73
N PRO A 204 30.31 19.29 20.59
CA PRO A 204 29.01 19.76 21.05
C PRO A 204 28.73 19.26 22.48
N SER A 205 28.46 20.22 23.36
CA SER A 205 27.89 19.99 24.69
C SER A 205 26.38 19.75 24.58
N SER A 206 25.94 18.66 25.19
CA SER A 206 24.56 18.36 25.55
C SER A 206 24.04 19.32 26.62
N SER A 207 22.82 19.83 26.46
CA SER A 207 22.05 20.41 27.57
C SER A 207 20.57 20.11 27.41
N ASN A 208 20.12 19.22 28.29
CA ASN A 208 18.75 18.86 28.58
C ASN A 208 18.16 19.96 29.47
N SER A 209 16.91 20.41 29.25
CA SER A 209 16.08 21.01 30.31
C SER A 209 14.60 20.99 29.94
N THR A 210 13.84 20.56 30.92
CA THR A 210 12.43 20.18 30.93
C THR A 210 11.60 21.30 31.56
N ALA A 211 10.30 21.28 31.27
CA ALA A 211 9.18 21.60 32.16
C ALA A 211 8.50 22.99 32.10
N THR A 212 7.28 22.95 31.54
CA THR A 212 5.98 23.22 32.22
C THR A 212 5.58 24.65 32.57
N SER A 213 4.46 25.10 31.97
CA SER A 213 3.33 25.78 32.65
C SER A 213 2.06 25.79 31.76
N ALA A 214 0.91 25.50 32.38
CA ALA A 214 -0.46 25.50 31.85
C ALA A 214 -1.22 26.78 32.32
N PRO A 215 -2.57 26.88 32.30
CA PRO A 215 -3.53 26.96 31.19
C PRO A 215 -4.43 28.24 31.28
N SER A 216 -5.55 28.25 30.53
CA SER A 216 -6.68 29.23 30.45
C SER A 216 -6.53 30.25 29.31
N SER A 217 -7.55 30.64 28.54
CA SER A 217 -9.02 30.66 28.74
C SER A 217 -9.74 30.79 27.38
N THR A 218 -10.90 30.13 27.24
CA THR A 218 -11.94 30.42 26.24
C THR A 218 -12.69 31.72 26.59
N PRO A 219 -13.18 32.47 25.59
CA PRO A 219 -14.64 32.50 25.43
C PRO A 219 -15.13 32.44 23.98
N SER A 220 -16.36 31.95 23.85
CA SER A 220 -17.21 31.92 22.66
C SER A 220 -17.34 33.27 21.96
N GLY A 221 -17.25 33.23 20.63
CA GLY A 221 -17.68 34.30 19.72
C GLY A 221 -18.45 33.70 18.56
N ASN A 222 -19.77 33.87 18.58
CA ASN A 222 -20.72 33.47 17.56
C ASN A 222 -20.63 34.47 16.39
N SER A 223 -20.16 34.03 15.21
CA SER A 223 -20.16 34.88 14.00
C SER A 223 -20.65 34.09 12.81
N THR A 224 -21.92 34.33 12.47
CA THR A 224 -22.53 34.03 11.18
C THR A 224 -21.84 34.85 10.10
N ALA A 225 -20.95 34.23 9.32
CA ALA A 225 -20.38 34.84 8.13
C ALA A 225 -21.04 34.24 6.88
N SER A 226 -22.09 34.91 6.41
CA SER A 226 -22.53 34.82 5.01
C SER A 226 -21.48 35.53 4.17
N GLY A 227 -20.61 34.75 3.53
CA GLY A 227 -19.57 35.23 2.63
C GLY A 227 -19.82 34.72 1.22
N ASN A 228 -20.56 35.50 0.42
CA ASN A 228 -20.59 35.36 -1.03
C ASN A 228 -19.20 35.70 -1.59
N ASN A 229 -18.35 34.70 -1.79
CA ASN A 229 -17.17 34.82 -2.63
C ASN A 229 -17.36 33.98 -3.89
N SER A 230 -18.02 34.59 -4.89
CA SER A 230 -17.84 34.23 -6.29
C SER A 230 -16.41 34.56 -6.71
N ALA A 231 -15.49 33.65 -6.41
CA ALA A 231 -14.20 33.60 -7.10
C ALA A 231 -14.41 32.89 -8.44
N SER A 232 -14.77 33.66 -9.46
CA SER A 232 -14.61 33.29 -10.87
C SER A 232 -13.12 33.26 -11.20
N GLY A 233 -12.41 32.29 -10.65
CA GLY A 233 -11.04 31.95 -11.03
C GLY A 233 -11.09 31.00 -12.21
N ASN A 234 -10.88 31.54 -13.41
CA ASN A 234 -10.73 30.78 -14.65
C ASN A 234 -9.42 29.97 -14.62
N SER A 235 -9.36 28.91 -13.80
CA SER A 235 -8.27 27.92 -13.82
C SER A 235 -8.67 26.77 -14.75
N THR A 236 -8.56 27.05 -16.05
CA THR A 236 -8.88 26.10 -17.13
C THR A 236 -7.64 25.28 -17.48
N THR A 237 -7.09 24.51 -16.53
CA THR A 237 -6.20 23.40 -16.91
C THR A 237 -7.03 22.13 -16.81
N PRO A 238 -7.53 21.57 -17.93
CA PRO A 238 -8.32 20.34 -17.90
C PRO A 238 -7.48 19.24 -17.23
N ALA A 239 -8.06 18.54 -16.26
CA ALA A 239 -7.47 17.32 -15.72
C ALA A 239 -7.19 16.37 -16.89
N ASN A 240 -5.92 16.20 -17.24
CA ASN A 240 -5.53 15.54 -18.47
C ASN A 240 -5.32 14.06 -18.17
N CYS A 241 -6.39 13.28 -18.21
CA CYS A 241 -6.29 11.83 -18.10
C CYS A 241 -5.46 11.28 -19.26
N PRO A 242 -4.27 10.70 -19.03
CA PRO A 242 -3.40 10.25 -20.11
C PRO A 242 -4.05 9.10 -20.87
N ALA A 243 -4.60 9.39 -22.05
CA ALA A 243 -5.28 8.43 -22.90
C ALA A 243 -4.28 7.52 -23.64
N LYS A 244 -3.98 6.33 -23.10
CA LYS A 244 -3.17 5.30 -23.80
C LYS A 244 -4.01 4.10 -24.24
N LYS A 245 -4.21 3.95 -25.57
CA LYS A 245 -5.00 2.90 -26.27
C LYS A 245 -4.63 1.48 -25.80
N ARG A 246 -5.58 0.74 -25.21
CA ARG A 246 -5.38 -0.62 -24.68
C ARG A 246 -6.52 -1.58 -25.05
N ARG A 247 -6.21 -2.84 -25.40
CA ARG A 247 -7.18 -3.90 -25.69
C ARG A 247 -7.69 -4.51 -24.37
N SER A 248 -8.98 -4.81 -24.25
CA SER A 248 -9.60 -5.33 -23.02
C SER A 248 -9.78 -6.85 -23.10
N ASN A 249 -9.25 -7.58 -22.12
CA ASN A 249 -9.70 -8.94 -21.81
C ASN A 249 -10.62 -8.83 -20.59
N LYS A 250 -11.83 -9.42 -20.63
CA LYS A 250 -12.74 -9.48 -19.48
C LYS A 250 -12.02 -10.11 -18.28
N LEU A 251 -11.71 -9.31 -17.26
CA LEU A 251 -11.13 -9.79 -16.01
C LEU A 251 -12.29 -10.21 -15.09
N ASN A 252 -12.40 -11.51 -14.81
CA ASN A 252 -13.33 -12.00 -13.79
C ASN A 252 -12.83 -11.58 -12.39
N ARG A 253 -13.74 -11.02 -11.58
CA ARG A 253 -13.48 -10.52 -10.22
C ARG A 253 -12.76 -11.56 -9.37
N ARG A 254 -11.53 -11.27 -8.94
CA ARG A 254 -10.87 -12.05 -7.88
C ARG A 254 -10.01 -11.10 -7.05
N ILE A 255 -10.46 -10.79 -5.82
CA ILE A 255 -9.56 -10.65 -4.67
C ILE A 255 -8.67 -9.39 -4.59
N ALA A 256 -8.91 -8.33 -5.36
CA ALA A 256 -8.16 -7.09 -5.17
C ALA A 256 -8.46 -6.38 -3.82
N GLN A 257 -9.48 -6.79 -3.06
CA GLN A 257 -10.13 -5.92 -2.07
C GLN A 257 -9.54 -5.95 -0.64
N VAL A 258 -8.75 -6.97 -0.29
CA VAL A 258 -8.26 -7.15 1.11
C VAL A 258 -6.74 -7.40 1.17
N ILE A 259 -6.04 -7.29 0.03
CA ILE A 259 -4.60 -7.61 -0.04
C ILE A 259 -3.77 -6.70 0.89
N ALA A 260 -4.22 -5.47 1.14
CA ALA A 260 -3.46 -4.51 1.95
C ALA A 260 -3.35 -4.95 3.41
N ASP A 261 -4.38 -5.65 3.90
CA ASP A 261 -4.41 -6.15 5.26
C ASP A 261 -3.33 -7.20 5.52
N SER A 262 -2.83 -7.86 4.46
CA SER A 262 -1.75 -8.84 4.54
C SER A 262 -0.44 -8.25 5.09
N THR A 263 -0.19 -6.96 4.90
CA THR A 263 1.03 -6.28 5.36
C THR A 263 0.79 -5.31 6.51
N THR A 264 -0.47 -4.95 6.81
CA THR A 264 -0.81 -3.96 7.86
C THR A 264 -0.22 -4.32 9.22
N GLN A 265 -0.37 -5.58 9.67
CA GLN A 265 0.17 -6.00 10.97
C GLN A 265 1.71 -5.98 10.99
N TRP A 266 2.35 -6.32 9.86
CA TRP A 266 3.81 -6.21 9.74
C TRP A 266 4.28 -4.76 9.79
N VAL A 267 3.62 -3.83 9.09
CA VAL A 267 3.95 -2.39 9.10
C VAL A 267 3.82 -1.83 10.51
N GLN A 268 2.77 -2.19 11.24
CA GLN A 268 2.57 -1.77 12.62
C GLN A 268 3.69 -2.27 13.53
N ALA A 269 4.05 -3.56 13.43
CA ALA A 269 5.17 -4.14 14.18
C ALA A 269 6.49 -3.44 13.84
N CYS A 270 6.72 -3.19 12.55
CA CYS A 270 7.92 -2.52 12.04
C CYS A 270 8.04 -1.08 12.55
N ASN A 271 6.95 -0.31 12.54
CA ASN A 271 6.92 1.05 13.08
C ASN A 271 7.19 1.05 14.59
N THR A 272 6.59 0.10 15.32
CA THR A 272 6.81 -0.08 16.77
C THR A 272 8.27 -0.44 17.08
N ALA A 273 8.91 -1.22 16.21
CA ALA A 273 10.32 -1.58 16.31
C ALA A 273 11.29 -0.46 15.88
N GLY A 274 10.77 0.71 15.48
CA GLY A 274 11.59 1.86 15.07
C GLY A 274 12.09 1.82 13.62
N GLY A 275 11.50 0.98 12.75
CA GLY A 275 11.93 0.86 11.34
C GLY A 275 11.61 2.05 10.44
N GLY A 276 10.65 2.89 10.86
CA GLY A 276 10.28 4.14 10.21
C GLY A 276 10.06 4.01 8.69
N ALA A 277 10.80 4.80 7.92
CA ALA A 277 10.68 4.87 6.45
C ALA A 277 10.89 3.52 5.73
N GLN A 278 11.72 2.63 6.30
CA GLN A 278 12.02 1.34 5.68
C GLN A 278 10.80 0.42 5.64
N CYS A 279 9.90 0.53 6.63
CA CYS A 279 8.66 -0.23 6.69
C CYS A 279 7.79 0.01 5.46
N SER A 280 7.60 1.27 5.08
CA SER A 280 6.75 1.65 3.94
C SER A 280 7.25 1.07 2.62
N SER A 281 8.55 1.22 2.35
CA SER A 281 9.15 0.78 1.09
C SER A 281 9.05 -0.75 0.92
N ILE A 282 9.37 -1.50 1.98
CA ILE A 282 9.26 -2.96 1.98
C ILE A 282 7.80 -3.38 1.88
N SER A 283 6.87 -2.75 2.61
CA SER A 283 5.46 -3.11 2.58
C SER A 283 4.82 -2.89 1.22
N VAL A 284 5.12 -1.78 0.53
CA VAL A 284 4.61 -1.52 -0.82
C VAL A 284 5.13 -2.58 -1.78
N THR A 285 6.44 -2.87 -1.72
CA THR A 285 7.05 -3.94 -2.54
C THR A 285 6.37 -5.29 -2.27
N ALA A 286 6.25 -5.69 -1.00
CA ALA A 286 5.63 -6.93 -0.59
C ALA A 286 4.18 -7.04 -1.08
N PHE A 287 3.37 -6.01 -0.88
CA PHE A 287 2.00 -5.96 -1.36
C PHE A 287 1.92 -6.22 -2.88
N THR A 288 2.79 -5.59 -3.68
CA THR A 288 2.76 -5.76 -5.14
C THR A 288 3.01 -7.20 -5.58
N THR A 289 3.66 -8.02 -4.75
CA THR A 289 3.92 -9.43 -5.05
C THR A 289 2.68 -10.34 -4.93
N LEU A 290 1.66 -9.89 -4.19
CA LEU A 290 0.39 -10.59 -4.08
C LEU A 290 -0.54 -10.32 -5.28
N LEU A 291 -0.17 -9.37 -6.13
CA LEU A 291 -0.87 -9.08 -7.38
C LEU A 291 -0.56 -10.15 -8.45
N ALA A 292 -1.42 -10.19 -9.46
CA ALA A 292 -1.45 -11.23 -10.50
C ALA A 292 -0.20 -11.28 -11.40
N ALA A 293 0.65 -10.26 -11.37
CA ALA A 293 1.77 -10.10 -12.30
C ALA A 293 3.16 -10.44 -11.74
N ALA A 294 3.27 -10.76 -10.45
CA ALA A 294 4.56 -11.04 -9.84
C ALA A 294 5.10 -12.44 -10.23
N GLY A 295 6.42 -12.59 -10.26
CA GLY A 295 7.09 -13.86 -10.50
C GLY A 295 6.85 -14.87 -9.37
N PRO A 296 7.13 -16.17 -9.58
CA PRO A 296 6.88 -17.21 -8.57
C PRO A 296 7.62 -16.99 -7.23
N CYS A 297 8.79 -16.34 -7.25
CA CYS A 297 9.62 -16.12 -6.07
C CYS A 297 9.55 -14.70 -5.47
N ASP A 298 8.83 -13.77 -6.10
CA ASP A 298 8.86 -12.37 -5.66
C ASP A 298 8.28 -12.19 -4.25
N GLN A 299 7.23 -12.95 -3.91
CA GLN A 299 6.64 -12.93 -2.57
C GLN A 299 7.61 -13.44 -1.50
N GLN A 300 8.28 -14.56 -1.75
CA GLN A 300 9.30 -15.09 -0.85
C GLN A 300 10.46 -14.10 -0.68
N ASN A 301 10.95 -13.52 -1.77
CA ASN A 301 12.00 -12.49 -1.74
C ASN A 301 11.59 -11.25 -0.93
N SER A 302 10.30 -10.88 -0.98
CA SER A 302 9.77 -9.78 -0.19
C SER A 302 9.65 -10.15 1.30
N ALA A 303 9.23 -11.37 1.61
CA ALA A 303 9.24 -11.88 2.98
C ALA A 303 10.67 -11.96 3.56
N ASP A 304 11.66 -12.34 2.74
CA ASP A 304 13.07 -12.29 3.10
C ASP A 304 13.53 -10.87 3.44
N ALA A 305 13.13 -9.87 2.64
CA ALA A 305 13.44 -8.47 2.92
C ALA A 305 12.78 -8.00 4.23
N MET A 306 11.54 -8.40 4.48
CA MET A 306 10.83 -8.13 5.74
C MET A 306 11.58 -8.70 6.96
N ILE A 307 12.07 -9.94 6.89
CA ILE A 307 12.85 -10.57 7.97
C ILE A 307 14.22 -9.93 8.13
N ASN A 308 14.90 -9.60 7.03
CA ASN A 308 16.19 -8.89 7.09
C ASN A 308 16.06 -7.57 7.86
N LEU A 309 15.00 -6.79 7.59
CA LEU A 309 14.74 -5.58 8.37
C LEU A 309 14.46 -5.90 9.83
N ALA A 310 13.62 -6.90 10.12
CA ALA A 310 13.32 -7.32 11.49
C ALA A 310 14.58 -7.67 12.30
N LYS A 311 15.55 -8.34 11.67
CA LYS A 311 16.85 -8.68 12.29
C LYS A 311 17.65 -7.43 12.65
N THR A 312 17.64 -6.39 11.80
CA THR A 312 18.29 -5.11 12.13
C THR A 312 17.60 -4.34 13.24
N LEU A 313 16.29 -4.56 13.43
CA LEU A 313 15.46 -3.94 14.46
C LEU A 313 15.33 -4.84 15.69
N ASN A 314 16.48 -5.31 16.19
CA ASN A 314 16.59 -6.14 17.38
C ASN A 314 15.85 -7.49 17.31
N ASN A 315 15.85 -8.13 16.14
CA ASN A 315 15.16 -9.41 15.90
C ASN A 315 13.69 -9.38 16.34
N ASN A 316 12.96 -8.33 15.97
CA ASN A 316 11.58 -8.15 16.40
C ASN A 316 10.70 -9.37 16.01
N ALA A 317 10.19 -10.07 17.02
CA ALA A 317 9.48 -11.33 16.84
C ALA A 317 8.17 -11.17 16.05
N ASP A 318 7.43 -10.07 16.27
CA ASP A 318 6.18 -9.81 15.56
C ASP A 318 6.43 -9.54 14.07
N MET A 319 7.48 -8.79 13.72
CA MET A 319 7.86 -8.60 12.33
C MET A 319 8.23 -9.91 11.64
N ILE A 320 9.01 -10.78 12.30
CA ILE A 320 9.37 -12.10 11.75
C ILE A 320 8.11 -12.94 11.56
N LYS A 321 7.26 -13.03 12.58
CA LYS A 321 5.99 -13.75 12.55
C LYS A 321 5.10 -13.30 11.40
N PHE A 322 4.89 -12.00 11.24
CA PHE A 322 4.04 -11.48 10.16
C PHE A 322 4.68 -11.63 8.78
N ALA A 323 6.02 -11.60 8.67
CA ALA A 323 6.70 -11.92 7.42
C ALA A 323 6.53 -13.40 7.02
N GLN A 324 6.55 -14.32 7.99
CA GLN A 324 6.28 -15.73 7.75
C GLN A 324 4.82 -16.00 7.34
N ILE A 325 3.86 -15.30 7.95
CA ILE A 325 2.45 -15.33 7.50
C ILE A 325 2.37 -14.75 6.08
N PHE A 326 3.01 -13.62 5.83
CA PHE A 326 3.04 -12.97 4.51
C PHE A 326 3.60 -13.89 3.43
N ALA A 327 4.68 -14.64 3.68
CA ALA A 327 5.24 -15.61 2.74
C ALA A 327 4.25 -16.70 2.32
N GLN A 328 3.26 -16.96 3.18
CA GLN A 328 2.23 -17.96 2.96
C GLN A 328 0.94 -17.37 2.39
N GLN A 329 0.80 -16.04 2.30
CA GLN A 329 -0.42 -15.42 1.81
C GLN A 329 -0.76 -15.90 0.39
N PRO A 330 -2.02 -16.27 0.12
CA PRO A 330 -2.42 -16.66 -1.22
C PRO A 330 -2.30 -15.48 -2.20
N ARG A 331 -1.81 -15.79 -3.40
CA ARG A 331 -1.59 -14.81 -4.46
C ARG A 331 -2.78 -14.75 -5.40
N ASN A 332 -3.07 -13.56 -5.93
CA ASN A 332 -4.13 -13.42 -6.92
C ASN A 332 -3.75 -14.08 -8.25
N SER A 333 -4.67 -14.85 -8.84
CA SER A 333 -4.49 -15.50 -10.13
C SER A 333 -5.41 -14.91 -11.18
N PRO A 334 -4.88 -14.36 -12.29
CA PRO A 334 -5.69 -13.73 -13.33
C PRO A 334 -6.51 -14.74 -14.15
N THR A 335 -6.08 -16.00 -14.18
CA THR A 335 -6.70 -17.07 -14.98
C THR A 335 -7.53 -18.03 -14.14
N SER A 336 -7.68 -17.78 -12.83
CA SER A 336 -8.33 -18.72 -11.90
C SER A 336 -7.60 -20.06 -11.79
N GLN A 337 -6.32 -20.10 -12.16
CA GLN A 337 -5.45 -21.27 -12.02
C GLN A 337 -4.61 -21.12 -10.75
N ALA A 338 -4.12 -22.21 -10.16
CA ALA A 338 -3.20 -22.13 -9.04
C ALA A 338 -1.91 -21.36 -9.41
N VAL A 339 -1.34 -20.60 -8.47
CA VAL A 339 -0.12 -19.81 -8.72
C VAL A 339 1.11 -20.66 -8.45
N PRO A 340 2.10 -20.72 -9.38
CA PRO A 340 3.31 -21.51 -9.20
C PRO A 340 4.08 -21.16 -7.92
N TYR A 341 4.56 -22.19 -7.23
CA TYR A 341 5.41 -22.06 -6.04
C TYR A 341 6.80 -21.56 -6.41
N CYS A 342 7.41 -20.78 -5.52
CA CYS A 342 8.83 -20.49 -5.64
C CYS A 342 9.62 -21.82 -5.57
N GLN A 343 10.59 -21.96 -6.48
CA GLN A 343 11.47 -23.13 -6.58
C GLN A 343 12.89 -22.84 -6.08
N GLN A 344 13.06 -21.75 -5.34
CA GLN A 344 14.33 -21.33 -4.75
C GLN A 344 14.24 -21.42 -3.23
N ALA A 345 15.33 -21.82 -2.59
CA ALA A 345 15.43 -21.76 -1.14
C ALA A 345 15.30 -20.30 -0.66
N PRO A 346 14.63 -20.05 0.47
CA PRO A 346 14.60 -18.72 1.07
C PRO A 346 15.99 -18.32 1.57
N LYS A 347 16.25 -17.00 1.64
CA LYS A 347 17.51 -16.48 2.18
C LYS A 347 17.56 -16.56 3.71
N ASN A 348 16.41 -16.37 4.35
CA ASN A 348 16.23 -16.44 5.79
C ASN A 348 15.70 -17.82 6.20
N THR A 349 16.37 -18.45 7.16
CA THR A 349 15.99 -19.78 7.65
C THR A 349 14.63 -19.80 8.34
N GLU A 350 14.14 -18.65 8.79
CA GLU A 350 12.80 -18.48 9.34
C GLU A 350 11.69 -18.76 8.32
N LEU A 351 12.00 -18.77 7.02
CA LEU A 351 11.05 -19.13 5.96
C LEU A 351 11.19 -20.57 5.46
N ASN A 352 12.10 -21.37 6.03
CA ASN A 352 12.31 -22.75 5.59
C ASN A 352 11.02 -23.57 5.70
N GLY A 353 10.64 -24.22 4.60
CA GLY A 353 9.43 -25.04 4.52
C GLY A 353 8.13 -24.24 4.41
N LEU A 354 8.17 -22.90 4.36
CA LEU A 354 7.01 -22.07 4.08
C LEU A 354 6.79 -21.91 2.57
N PHE A 355 5.53 -21.89 2.17
CA PHE A 355 5.10 -21.67 0.80
C PHE A 355 3.68 -21.08 0.78
N GLN A 356 3.32 -20.36 -0.29
CA GLN A 356 2.02 -19.71 -0.37
C GLN A 356 0.86 -20.72 -0.33
N CYS A 357 -0.22 -20.37 0.36
CA CYS A 357 -1.51 -21.03 0.18
C CYS A 357 -2.08 -20.67 -1.20
N GLN A 358 -3.15 -21.34 -1.61
CA GLN A 358 -3.94 -20.94 -2.78
C GLN A 358 -5.34 -20.48 -2.34
N PHE A 359 -6.00 -19.71 -3.19
CA PHE A 359 -7.40 -19.33 -2.96
C PHE A 359 -8.35 -20.44 -3.37
N GLN A 360 -9.51 -20.54 -2.71
CA GLN A 360 -10.52 -21.56 -2.98
C GLN A 360 -11.06 -21.49 -4.42
N SER A 361 -11.08 -20.31 -5.04
CA SER A 361 -11.49 -20.16 -6.44
C SER A 361 -10.42 -20.52 -7.48
N ALA A 362 -9.20 -20.89 -7.06
CA ALA A 362 -8.18 -21.39 -7.96
C ALA A 362 -8.47 -22.85 -8.37
N ASP A 363 -8.27 -23.15 -9.65
CA ASP A 363 -8.24 -24.51 -10.16
C ASP A 363 -6.92 -25.17 -9.74
N GLU A 364 -6.97 -25.94 -8.67
CA GLU A 364 -5.80 -26.67 -8.15
C GLU A 364 -5.32 -27.81 -9.05
N LYS A 365 -5.99 -28.10 -10.17
CA LYS A 365 -5.54 -29.09 -11.16
C LYS A 365 -4.60 -28.50 -12.20
N THR A 366 -4.65 -27.18 -12.40
CA THR A 366 -3.81 -26.49 -13.38
C THR A 366 -3.22 -25.22 -12.79
N PHE A 367 -1.92 -25.03 -13.01
CA PHE A 367 -1.22 -23.83 -12.58
C PHE A 367 -1.15 -22.81 -13.72
N VAL A 368 -0.95 -21.54 -13.36
CA VAL A 368 -0.76 -20.44 -14.33
C VAL A 368 0.28 -20.86 -15.38
N GLY A 369 -0.08 -20.71 -16.66
CA GLY A 369 0.72 -21.22 -17.78
C GLY A 369 0.29 -22.60 -18.28
N GLY A 370 -0.79 -23.17 -17.73
CA GLY A 370 -1.35 -24.45 -18.15
C GLY A 370 -0.53 -25.66 -17.66
N VAL A 371 0.25 -25.50 -16.60
CA VAL A 371 1.10 -26.56 -16.06
C VAL A 371 0.25 -27.49 -15.19
N ALA A 372 0.24 -28.79 -15.50
CA ALA A 372 -0.47 -29.78 -14.70
C ALA A 372 0.23 -30.03 -13.36
N VAL A 373 -0.54 -30.41 -12.33
CA VAL A 373 -0.02 -30.84 -11.02
C VAL A 373 1.06 -31.92 -11.18
N GLY A 374 2.17 -31.76 -10.47
CA GLY A 374 3.37 -32.60 -10.58
C GLY A 374 4.43 -32.05 -11.54
N GLY A 375 4.08 -31.06 -12.38
CA GLY A 375 5.03 -30.34 -13.23
C GLY A 375 5.92 -29.35 -12.46
N ALA A 376 6.90 -28.78 -13.15
CA ALA A 376 7.80 -27.77 -12.59
C ALA A 376 7.03 -26.57 -12.01
N GLY A 377 7.37 -26.16 -10.78
CA GLY A 377 6.70 -25.04 -10.10
C GLY A 377 5.35 -25.39 -9.45
N THR A 378 4.85 -26.62 -9.58
CA THR A 378 3.56 -27.04 -8.99
C THR A 378 3.69 -27.79 -7.68
N ILE A 379 4.92 -28.14 -7.29
CA ILE A 379 5.26 -28.74 -6.00
C ILE A 379 6.07 -27.70 -5.22
N PRO A 380 5.75 -27.40 -3.95
CA PRO A 380 6.53 -26.46 -3.16
C PRO A 380 8.00 -26.86 -3.03
N PHE A 381 8.89 -25.86 -2.95
CA PHE A 381 10.32 -26.12 -2.78
C PHE A 381 10.59 -27.03 -1.56
N GLY A 382 11.46 -28.02 -1.74
CA GLY A 382 11.79 -29.00 -0.71
C GLY A 382 10.77 -30.12 -0.52
N GLN A 383 9.64 -30.10 -1.23
CA GLN A 383 8.67 -31.20 -1.26
C GLN A 383 8.88 -32.09 -2.49
N SER A 384 8.50 -33.36 -2.37
CA SER A 384 8.61 -34.35 -3.45
C SER A 384 7.25 -34.76 -4.04
N SER A 385 6.15 -34.29 -3.47
CA SER A 385 4.79 -34.64 -3.89
C SER A 385 3.85 -33.44 -3.87
N PRO A 386 2.81 -33.44 -4.72
CA PRO A 386 1.74 -32.45 -4.65
C PRO A 386 1.08 -32.40 -3.28
N LEU A 387 0.54 -31.23 -2.93
CA LEU A 387 -0.12 -31.01 -1.65
C LEU A 387 -1.45 -31.78 -1.55
N SER A 388 -1.72 -32.28 -0.34
CA SER A 388 -2.98 -32.92 0.01
C SER A 388 -3.41 -32.48 1.42
N PRO A 389 -4.46 -31.64 1.56
CA PRO A 389 -5.34 -31.13 0.50
C PRO A 389 -4.64 -30.16 -0.45
N ALA A 390 -5.10 -30.13 -1.71
CA ALA A 390 -4.60 -29.17 -2.69
C ALA A 390 -4.90 -27.72 -2.25
N GLY A 391 -4.03 -26.79 -2.63
CA GLY A 391 -4.11 -25.38 -2.22
C GLY A 391 -3.80 -25.07 -0.75
N SER A 392 -3.51 -26.09 0.07
CA SER A 392 -3.09 -25.93 1.46
C SER A 392 -1.73 -25.24 1.60
N CYS A 393 -1.42 -24.83 2.82
CA CYS A 393 -0.11 -24.31 3.20
C CYS A 393 0.16 -24.67 4.67
N PRO A 394 1.40 -24.51 5.15
CA PRO A 394 1.74 -24.90 6.51
C PRO A 394 0.92 -24.16 7.59
N ALA A 395 0.60 -22.88 7.37
CA ALA A 395 -0.27 -22.09 8.26
C ALA A 395 -1.78 -22.35 8.09
N ASN A 396 -2.21 -23.06 7.04
CA ASN A 396 -3.58 -23.51 6.83
C ASN A 396 -3.62 -24.92 6.22
N PRO A 397 -3.38 -25.97 7.02
CA PRO A 397 -3.24 -27.34 6.51
C PRO A 397 -4.57 -27.94 6.03
N SER A 398 -5.70 -27.30 6.36
CA SER A 398 -7.03 -27.81 6.01
C SER A 398 -7.42 -27.60 4.55
N GLY A 399 -6.65 -26.83 3.77
CA GLY A 399 -6.91 -26.61 2.35
C GLY A 399 -6.71 -25.15 1.91
N PRO A 400 -7.34 -24.73 0.80
CA PRO A 400 -7.18 -23.39 0.28
C PRO A 400 -7.86 -22.34 1.18
N ILE A 401 -7.47 -21.09 1.00
CA ILE A 401 -8.03 -19.94 1.72
C ILE A 401 -9.34 -19.52 1.07
N PRO A 402 -10.43 -19.32 1.83
CA PRO A 402 -11.68 -18.81 1.30
C PRO A 402 -11.48 -17.48 0.54
N ASP A 403 -12.15 -17.31 -0.59
CA ASP A 403 -12.07 -16.07 -1.34
C ASP A 403 -12.54 -14.88 -0.49
N GLY A 404 -11.82 -13.76 -0.59
CA GLY A 404 -12.11 -12.56 0.18
C GLY A 404 -11.58 -12.56 1.62
N GLN A 405 -10.95 -13.64 2.08
CA GLN A 405 -10.22 -13.66 3.35
C GLN A 405 -8.71 -13.52 3.13
N GLN A 406 -7.99 -13.06 4.15
CA GLN A 406 -6.53 -13.06 4.19
C GLN A 406 -6.04 -14.12 5.17
N LEU A 407 -4.87 -14.71 4.93
CA LEU A 407 -4.31 -15.70 5.86
C LEU A 407 -4.13 -15.10 7.26
N VAL A 408 -3.65 -13.86 7.35
CA VAL A 408 -3.47 -13.12 8.61
C VAL A 408 -4.75 -12.93 9.43
N SER A 409 -5.95 -12.98 8.81
CA SER A 409 -7.22 -12.95 9.55
C SER A 409 -7.69 -14.32 10.02
N ILE A 410 -7.15 -15.40 9.44
CA ILE A 410 -7.52 -16.79 9.75
C ILE A 410 -6.58 -17.39 10.78
N THR A 411 -5.30 -17.07 10.68
CA THR A 411 -4.26 -17.61 11.55
C THR A 411 -3.28 -16.54 11.99
N GLN A 412 -2.78 -16.73 13.20
CA GLN A 412 -1.71 -15.96 13.79
C GLN A 412 -0.46 -16.83 14.01
N VAL A 413 -0.49 -18.08 13.54
CA VAL A 413 0.62 -19.02 13.72
C VAL A 413 1.20 -19.36 12.34
N PRO A 414 2.45 -18.97 12.05
CA PRO A 414 3.05 -19.11 10.72
C PRO A 414 3.46 -20.54 10.33
N ILE A 415 3.06 -21.58 11.06
CA ILE A 415 3.77 -22.87 11.23
C ILE A 415 4.46 -23.42 9.97
N ALA A 416 5.79 -23.36 9.86
CA ALA A 416 6.58 -24.52 9.41
C ALA A 416 7.93 -24.58 10.13
N ASN A 417 8.04 -25.55 11.03
CA ASN A 417 9.25 -26.28 11.40
C ASN A 417 8.82 -27.47 12.28
N GLY A 418 8.62 -28.65 11.66
CA GLY A 418 8.71 -29.98 12.29
C GLY A 418 7.76 -30.36 13.42
N ALA A 419 7.00 -29.44 14.01
CA ALA A 419 5.99 -29.75 15.00
C ALA A 419 4.75 -30.24 14.27
N SER A 420 4.72 -31.54 13.93
CA SER A 420 3.47 -32.27 13.93
C SER A 420 2.69 -31.79 15.15
N ALA A 421 1.56 -31.14 14.93
CA ALA A 421 0.60 -30.89 15.99
C ALA A 421 0.31 -32.27 16.59
N SER A 422 0.99 -32.59 17.69
CA SER A 422 0.74 -33.81 18.43
C SER A 422 -0.67 -33.65 18.95
N ASN A 423 -1.59 -34.25 18.22
CA ASN A 423 -3.00 -34.23 18.46
C ASN A 423 -3.18 -34.73 19.89
N SER A 424 -3.43 -33.81 20.82
CA SER A 424 -3.71 -34.09 22.23
C SER A 424 -5.04 -34.84 22.32
N THR A 425 -4.97 -36.12 21.95
CA THR A 425 -6.06 -37.05 21.91
C THR A 425 -6.19 -37.63 23.31
N GLY A 426 -7.26 -37.24 24.02
CA GLY A 426 -7.89 -38.07 25.03
C GLY A 426 -7.39 -37.91 26.47
N SER A 427 -7.92 -36.90 27.19
CA SER A 427 -8.32 -37.18 28.57
C SER A 427 -9.55 -38.10 28.53
N ALA A 428 -9.31 -39.38 28.78
CA ALA A 428 -10.35 -40.37 29.03
C ALA A 428 -11.25 -39.93 30.21
N PRO A 429 -12.56 -40.18 30.17
CA PRO A 429 -13.44 -39.92 31.31
C PRO A 429 -13.09 -40.89 32.44
N LEU A 430 -12.63 -40.34 33.57
CA LEU A 430 -12.52 -41.04 34.84
C LEU A 430 -13.89 -41.67 35.18
N ARG A 431 -13.93 -43.00 35.22
CA ARG A 431 -15.05 -43.79 35.76
C ARG A 431 -15.31 -43.33 37.19
N ARG A 432 -16.43 -42.65 37.42
CA ARG A 432 -16.98 -42.36 38.75
C ARG A 432 -17.51 -43.65 39.38
N ALA A 433 -16.97 -43.99 40.53
CA ALA A 433 -17.55 -44.94 41.47
C ALA A 433 -18.90 -44.43 42.02
N PRO A 434 -19.83 -45.32 42.41
CA PRO A 434 -21.16 -44.93 42.87
C PRO A 434 -21.14 -44.47 44.34
N LEU A 435 -21.26 -43.16 44.56
CA LEU A 435 -21.49 -42.59 45.90
C LEU A 435 -22.98 -42.27 46.11
N ARG A 436 -23.64 -43.24 46.73
CA ARG A 436 -24.47 -43.11 47.92
C ARG A 436 -25.33 -41.83 48.06
N ARG A 437 -26.60 -42.03 47.73
CA ARG A 437 -27.83 -41.35 48.17
C ARG A 437 -27.72 -40.75 49.59
N ARG A 438 -27.86 -39.43 49.71
CA ARG A 438 -28.40 -38.77 50.92
C ARG A 438 -29.24 -37.56 50.54
N SER A 439 -30.39 -37.51 51.19
CA SER A 439 -31.53 -36.66 50.94
C SER A 439 -31.39 -35.25 51.52
N ALA A 440 -32.20 -34.36 50.93
CA ALA A 440 -32.98 -33.31 51.58
C ALA A 440 -32.42 -31.88 51.72
N THR A 441 -33.34 -30.94 51.44
CA THR A 441 -33.45 -29.54 51.91
C THR A 441 -32.48 -28.52 51.27
N ARG A 442 -32.85 -27.31 50.86
CA ARG A 442 -34.05 -26.48 51.05
C ARG A 442 -34.03 -25.35 50.01
N ARG A 443 -35.22 -24.93 49.56
CA ARG A 443 -35.47 -23.75 48.72
C ARG A 443 -34.94 -22.46 49.36
N LYS A 444 -34.49 -21.52 48.52
CA LYS A 444 -34.87 -20.09 48.65
C LYS A 444 -34.71 -19.36 47.31
N THR A 445 -35.85 -19.07 46.71
CA THR A 445 -36.06 -18.01 45.73
C THR A 445 -35.84 -16.65 46.38
N TRP A 446 -35.15 -15.74 45.69
CA TRP A 446 -35.20 -14.31 45.99
C TRP A 446 -35.28 -13.55 44.66
N THR A 447 -36.30 -12.70 44.59
CA THR A 447 -36.70 -11.81 43.50
C THR A 447 -36.66 -10.37 44.04
N GLY A 448 -36.34 -9.40 43.17
CA GLY A 448 -36.45 -7.96 43.44
C GLY A 448 -35.07 -7.30 43.51
N SER A 449 -34.69 -6.43 42.58
CA SER A 449 -35.16 -5.03 42.34
C SER A 449 -34.45 -4.02 43.23
N ASP A 450 -34.20 -2.85 42.64
CA ASP A 450 -33.70 -1.58 43.21
C ASP A 450 -32.20 -1.45 43.44
N VAL A 451 -31.54 -0.29 43.31
CA VAL A 451 -31.67 1.00 42.58
C VAL A 451 -30.46 1.82 43.09
N SER A 452 -29.95 2.73 42.25
CA SER A 452 -29.16 3.93 42.62
C SER A 452 -27.68 3.85 43.00
N LYS A 453 -26.97 4.78 42.35
CA LYS A 453 -25.91 5.69 42.86
C LYS A 453 -24.53 5.11 43.17
N LEU A 454 -23.56 5.60 42.40
CA LEU A 454 -22.22 5.88 42.93
C LEU A 454 -21.70 7.18 42.30
N ASP A 455 -21.59 8.17 43.19
CA ASP A 455 -20.97 9.48 42.98
C ASP A 455 -19.44 9.38 42.96
N VAL A 456 -18.86 10.13 42.03
CA VAL A 456 -17.78 11.14 42.14
C VAL A 456 -16.98 11.26 43.46
N ASN A 457 -15.67 11.50 43.25
CA ASN A 457 -14.59 12.09 44.08
C ASN A 457 -13.70 11.17 44.94
N LEU A 458 -12.47 10.96 44.46
CA LEU A 458 -11.27 11.66 44.95
C LEU A 458 -10.15 11.63 43.90
#